data_AF-A0A7X8FV95-F1
#
_entry.id   AF-A0A7X8FV95-F1
#
_cell.length_a   1.000
_cell.length_b   1.000
_cell.length_c   1.000
_cell.angle_alpha   90.00
_cell.angle_beta   90.00
_cell.angle_gamma   90.00
#
_symmetry.space_group_name_H-M   'P 1'
#
loop_
_entity.id
_entity.type
_entity.pdbx_description
1 polymer ?
#
loop_
_entity_poly.entity_id
_entity_poly.type
_entity_poly.pdbx_seq_one_letter_code
_entity_poly.pdbx_strand_id
1 'polypeptide(L)'
;MRAVDIIMKKRGNPASPSGEELTREEIEFIVNGYVRGDIPDYQIASWLMAVYFNGMTFAETGILTDCMLNSGDRIDLSGITGPFVDKHSTGGVGDKLSLPLAPIVAACG
;
A
#
# COMPACT_ATOMS: atom_id res chain seq x y z
N MET A 1 20.26 -6.89 1.15
CA MET A 1 19.09 -7.39 0.40
C MET A 1 19.10 -6.72 -0.97
N ARG A 2 18.76 -7.41 -2.07
CA ARG A 2 18.64 -6.80 -3.41
C ARG A 2 17.19 -6.86 -3.85
N ALA A 3 16.69 -5.81 -4.51
CA ALA A 3 15.32 -5.78 -5.02
C ALA A 3 15.01 -6.96 -5.95
N VAL A 4 15.98 -7.39 -6.76
CA VAL A 4 15.84 -8.56 -7.64
C VAL A 4 15.56 -9.85 -6.88
N ASP A 5 16.11 -10.05 -5.69
CA ASP A 5 15.88 -11.28 -4.91
C ASP A 5 14.42 -11.33 -4.42
N ILE A 6 13.89 -10.19 -3.98
CA ILE A 6 12.50 -10.03 -3.51
C ILE A 6 11.51 -10.19 -4.68
N ILE A 7 11.81 -9.60 -5.84
CA ILE A 7 11.02 -9.78 -7.06
C ILE A 7 10.95 -11.25 -7.44
N MET A 8 12.09 -11.95 -7.46
CA MET A 8 12.14 -13.37 -7.82
C MET A 8 11.38 -14.23 -6.81
N LYS A 9 11.47 -13.91 -5.52
CA LYS A 9 10.72 -14.57 -4.45
C LYS A 9 9.21 -14.41 -4.63
N LYS A 10 8.73 -13.18 -4.86
CA LYS A 10 7.28 -12.93 -5.09
C LYS A 10 6.79 -13.44 -6.43
N ARG A 11 7.62 -13.45 -7.47
CA ARG A 11 7.24 -13.93 -8.81
C ARG A 11 7.16 -15.45 -8.87
N GLY A 12 8.03 -16.14 -8.13
CA GLY A 12 8.33 -17.54 -8.34
C GLY A 12 9.43 -17.74 -9.41
N ASN A 13 9.86 -18.99 -9.56
CA ASN A 13 10.91 -19.42 -10.48
C ASN A 13 10.56 -20.81 -11.08
N PRO A 14 11.30 -21.30 -12.09
CA PRO A 14 10.96 -22.59 -12.72
C PRO A 14 10.92 -23.80 -11.77
N ALA A 15 11.64 -23.75 -10.64
CA ALA A 15 11.63 -24.81 -9.64
C ALA A 15 10.50 -24.65 -8.59
N SER A 16 10.08 -23.40 -8.30
CA SER A 16 8.92 -23.07 -7.47
C SER A 16 8.07 -22.02 -8.21
N PRO A 17 7.11 -22.44 -9.04
CA PRO A 17 6.39 -21.54 -9.95
C PRO A 17 5.51 -20.52 -9.21
N SER A 18 5.06 -20.88 -8.02
CA SER A 18 4.29 -20.00 -7.14
C SER A 18 5.23 -19.06 -6.39
N GLY A 19 4.85 -17.78 -6.31
CA GLY A 19 5.48 -16.81 -5.44
C GLY A 19 5.41 -17.21 -3.96
N GLU A 20 6.40 -16.79 -3.19
CA GLU A 20 6.45 -16.98 -1.75
C GLU A 20 6.00 -15.70 -1.00
N GLU A 21 5.65 -15.87 0.26
CA GLU A 21 5.31 -14.77 1.17
C GLU A 21 6.56 -13.95 1.49
N LEU A 22 6.43 -12.62 1.43
CA LEU A 22 7.49 -11.69 1.79
C LEU A 22 7.47 -11.39 3.28
N THR A 23 8.65 -11.22 3.86
CA THR A 23 8.77 -10.79 5.26
C THR A 23 8.54 -9.28 5.38
N ARG A 24 8.35 -8.81 6.62
CA ARG A 24 8.22 -7.36 6.90
C ARG A 24 9.44 -6.59 6.41
N GLU A 25 10.63 -7.11 6.66
CA GLU A 25 11.90 -6.49 6.30
C GLU A 25 12.06 -6.39 4.77
N GLU A 26 11.55 -7.37 4.03
CA GLU A 26 11.56 -7.35 2.55
C GLU A 26 10.60 -6.30 1.99
N ILE A 27 9.39 -6.20 2.52
CA ILE A 27 8.40 -5.20 2.10
C ILE A 27 8.90 -3.79 2.47
N GLU A 28 9.42 -3.60 3.68
CA GLU A 28 9.98 -2.34 4.13
C GLU A 28 11.18 -1.91 3.26
N PHE A 29 12.06 -2.85 2.90
CA PHE A 29 13.17 -2.58 2.00
C PHE A 29 12.69 -2.09 0.62
N ILE A 30 11.67 -2.72 0.03
CA ILE A 30 11.11 -2.31 -1.26
C ILE A 30 10.49 -0.91 -1.17
N VAL A 31 9.61 -0.68 -0.18
CA VAL A 31 8.89 0.60 -0.04
C VAL A 31 9.87 1.73 0.23
N ASN A 32 10.71 1.60 1.26
CA ASN A 32 11.63 2.67 1.64
C ASN A 32 12.73 2.88 0.61
N GLY A 33 13.20 1.81 -0.05
CA GLY A 33 14.17 1.90 -1.14
C GLY A 33 13.60 2.64 -2.36
N TYR A 34 12.33 2.42 -2.70
CA TYR A 34 11.67 3.16 -3.78
C TYR A 34 11.45 4.63 -3.42
N VAL A 35 10.93 4.91 -2.22
CA VAL A 35 10.67 6.28 -1.75
C VAL A 35 11.94 7.14 -1.71
N ARG A 36 13.10 6.55 -1.36
CA ARG A 36 14.40 7.25 -1.40
C ARG A 36 15.02 7.39 -2.80
N GLY A 37 14.47 6.71 -3.81
CA GLY A 37 15.02 6.67 -5.17
C GLY A 37 16.17 5.68 -5.37
N ASP A 38 16.42 4.79 -4.41
CA ASP A 38 17.47 3.76 -4.49
C ASP A 38 17.07 2.59 -5.40
N ILE A 39 15.77 2.31 -5.50
CA ILE A 39 15.20 1.26 -6.34
C ILE A 39 14.52 1.91 -7.55
N PRO A 40 14.96 1.64 -8.79
CA PRO A 40 14.40 2.27 -9.98
C PRO A 40 13.01 1.70 -10.35
N ASP A 41 12.21 2.53 -11.03
CA ASP A 41 10.82 2.24 -11.42
C ASP A 41 10.64 0.88 -12.11
N TYR A 42 11.58 0.47 -12.96
CA TYR A 42 11.48 -0.79 -13.69
C TYR A 42 11.54 -2.03 -12.77
N GLN A 43 12.21 -1.93 -11.61
CA GLN A 43 12.21 -3.00 -10.61
C GLN A 43 10.89 -3.02 -9.85
N ILE A 44 10.33 -1.85 -9.50
CA ILE A 44 9.03 -1.76 -8.84
C ILE A 44 7.91 -2.22 -9.76
N ALA A 45 7.91 -1.82 -11.04
CA ALA A 45 6.95 -2.32 -12.03
C ALA A 45 7.01 -3.85 -12.16
N SER A 46 8.21 -4.44 -12.14
CA SER A 46 8.37 -5.90 -12.14
C SER A 46 7.84 -6.55 -10.86
N TRP A 47 8.06 -5.94 -9.70
CA TRP A 47 7.52 -6.43 -8.42
C TRP A 47 5.99 -6.34 -8.37
N LEU A 48 5.41 -5.22 -8.82
CA LEU A 48 3.96 -5.03 -8.92
C LEU A 48 3.30 -6.07 -9.82
N MET A 49 3.92 -6.42 -10.95
CA MET A 49 3.43 -7.50 -11.81
C MET A 49 3.51 -8.87 -11.13
N ALA A 50 4.57 -9.12 -10.35
CA ALA A 50 4.67 -10.34 -9.57
C ALA A 50 3.57 -10.44 -8.49
N VAL A 51 3.27 -9.32 -7.80
CA VAL A 51 2.14 -9.20 -6.86
C VAL A 51 0.80 -9.38 -7.57
N TYR A 52 0.62 -8.83 -8.76
CA TYR A 52 -0.62 -8.99 -9.53
C TYR A 52 -0.94 -10.47 -9.80
N PHE A 53 0.05 -11.26 -10.21
CA PHE A 53 -0.16 -12.68 -10.54
C PHE A 53 -0.16 -13.62 -9.33
N ASN A 54 0.65 -13.34 -8.31
CA ASN A 54 0.79 -14.23 -7.15
C ASN A 54 0.05 -13.75 -5.89
N GLY A 55 -0.50 -12.54 -5.92
CA GLY A 55 -1.18 -11.93 -4.79
C GLY A 55 -0.26 -11.61 -3.60
N MET A 56 -0.90 -11.22 -2.51
CA MET A 56 -0.31 -11.03 -1.19
C MET A 56 -1.25 -11.64 -0.15
N THR A 57 -0.68 -12.18 0.92
CA THR A 57 -1.47 -12.58 2.10
C THR A 57 -2.06 -11.35 2.78
N PHE A 58 -3.02 -11.58 3.69
CA PHE A 58 -3.55 -10.49 4.53
C PHE A 58 -2.44 -9.83 5.38
N ALA A 59 -1.50 -10.63 5.88
CA ALA A 59 -0.37 -10.14 6.66
C ALA A 59 0.55 -9.24 5.81
N GLU A 60 0.92 -9.70 4.61
CA GLU A 60 1.70 -8.92 3.65
C GLU A 60 1.01 -7.60 3.29
N THR A 61 -0.30 -7.63 3.03
CA THR A 61 -1.09 -6.43 2.67
C THR A 61 -1.11 -5.42 3.82
N GLY A 62 -1.28 -5.89 5.06
CA GLY A 62 -1.22 -5.04 6.25
C GLY A 62 0.16 -4.42 6.47
N ILE A 63 1.22 -5.20 6.25
CA ILE A 63 2.61 -4.71 6.32
C ILE A 63 2.87 -3.65 5.25
N LEU A 64 2.47 -3.91 3.99
CA LEU A 64 2.64 -2.94 2.90
C LEU A 64 1.94 -1.62 3.23
N THR A 65 0.70 -1.70 3.73
CA THR A 65 -0.07 -0.53 4.15
C THR A 65 0.64 0.25 5.27
N ASP A 66 1.13 -0.45 6.29
CA ASP A 66 1.88 0.15 7.41
C ASP A 66 3.19 0.81 6.95
N CYS A 67 3.97 0.15 6.09
CA CYS A 67 5.19 0.73 5.52
C CYS A 67 4.90 1.99 4.71
N MET A 68 3.85 1.99 3.86
CA MET A 68 3.45 3.17 3.10
C MET A 68 2.96 4.29 4.02
N LEU A 69 2.18 3.98 5.06
CA LEU A 69 1.72 4.95 6.07
C LEU A 69 2.89 5.61 6.83
N ASN A 70 4.01 4.90 7.02
CA ASN A 70 5.22 5.42 7.67
C ASN A 70 6.20 6.10 6.69
N SER A 71 5.91 6.12 5.39
CA SER A 71 6.85 6.63 4.38
C SER A 71 6.83 8.16 4.21
N GLY A 72 5.89 8.85 4.85
CA GLY A 72 5.72 10.30 4.75
C GLY A 72 4.99 10.89 5.94
N ASP A 73 4.33 12.02 5.70
CA ASP A 73 3.68 12.79 6.75
C ASP A 73 2.45 12.09 7.33
N ARG A 74 2.22 12.30 8.62
CA ARG A 74 1.01 11.88 9.33
C ARG A 74 0.29 13.11 9.86
N ILE A 75 -1.00 13.21 9.55
CA ILE A 75 -1.84 14.30 10.01
C ILE A 75 -2.13 14.09 11.49
N ASP A 76 -1.67 15.02 12.33
CA ASP A 76 -2.02 15.06 13.76
C ASP A 76 -3.34 15.81 13.95
N LEU A 77 -4.32 15.12 14.54
CA LEU A 77 -5.65 15.65 14.82
C LEU A 77 -5.87 15.91 16.32
N SER A 78 -4.85 15.77 17.17
CA SER A 78 -4.95 15.88 18.64
C SER A 78 -5.53 17.22 19.14
N GLY A 79 -5.43 18.29 18.36
CA GLY A 79 -5.97 19.62 18.68
C GLY A 79 -7.43 19.86 18.25
N ILE A 80 -8.11 18.86 17.68
CA ILE A 80 -9.50 18.97 17.20
C ILE A 80 -10.41 18.05 18.02
N THR A 81 -11.59 18.54 18.40
CA THR A 81 -12.59 17.70 19.07
C THR A 81 -13.28 16.81 18.04
N GLY A 82 -13.18 15.49 18.21
CA GLY A 82 -13.85 14.50 17.36
C GLY A 82 -15.37 14.39 17.63
N PRO A 83 -16.05 13.39 17.01
CA PRO A 83 -15.52 12.23 16.30
C PRO A 83 -14.80 12.53 14.96
N PHE A 84 -13.76 11.75 14.65
CA PHE A 84 -13.12 11.75 13.32
C PHE A 84 -13.66 10.59 12.50
N VAL A 85 -14.27 10.91 11.36
CA VAL A 85 -14.83 9.92 10.43
C VAL A 85 -14.33 10.26 9.03
N ASP A 86 -13.97 9.24 8.28
CA ASP A 86 -13.61 9.36 6.87
C ASP A 86 -14.46 8.40 6.03
N LYS A 87 -14.67 8.75 4.77
CA LYS A 87 -15.33 7.92 3.76
C LYS A 87 -14.45 7.87 2.53
N HIS A 88 -14.11 6.65 2.13
CA HIS A 88 -13.41 6.37 0.89
C HIS A 88 -14.32 5.67 -0.13
N SER A 89 -14.13 5.93 -1.43
CA SER A 89 -14.76 5.18 -2.52
C SER A 89 -13.67 4.49 -3.32
N THR A 90 -13.84 3.20 -3.63
CA THR A 90 -12.90 2.46 -4.48
C THR A 90 -12.92 2.91 -5.94
N GLY A 91 -13.96 3.66 -6.35
CA GLY A 91 -14.14 4.19 -7.70
C GLY A 91 -15.52 3.87 -8.27
N GLY A 92 -16.02 4.74 -9.15
CA GLY A 92 -17.30 4.59 -9.82
C GLY A 92 -17.58 5.76 -10.77
N VAL A 93 -18.25 5.49 -11.90
CA VAL A 93 -18.58 6.54 -12.88
C VAL A 93 -19.72 7.40 -12.33
N GLY A 94 -19.44 8.68 -12.09
CA GLY A 94 -20.44 9.62 -11.57
C GLY A 94 -20.73 9.48 -10.08
N ASP A 95 -19.89 8.77 -9.31
CA ASP A 95 -20.01 8.74 -7.85
C ASP A 95 -19.68 10.11 -7.25
N LYS A 96 -20.73 10.88 -6.96
CA LYS A 96 -20.63 12.21 -6.36
C LYS A 96 -20.87 12.19 -4.85
N LEU A 97 -20.97 11.02 -4.20
CA LEU A 97 -21.41 10.91 -2.80
C LEU A 97 -20.61 11.76 -1.83
N SER A 98 -19.29 11.88 -2.03
CA SER A 98 -18.45 12.60 -1.08
C SER A 98 -18.82 14.09 -0.97
N LEU A 99 -19.31 14.71 -2.05
CA LEU A 99 -19.66 16.13 -2.08
C LEU A 99 -20.84 16.50 -1.14
N PRO A 100 -22.02 15.85 -1.21
CA PRO A 100 -23.09 16.10 -0.26
C PRO A 100 -22.85 15.42 1.09
N LEU A 101 -22.14 14.28 1.15
CA LEU A 101 -21.96 13.55 2.40
C LEU A 101 -21.14 14.35 3.41
N ALA A 102 -19.99 14.91 3.00
CA ALA A 102 -19.10 15.64 3.90
C ALA A 102 -19.81 16.75 4.72
N PRO A 103 -20.59 17.68 4.12
CA PRO A 103 -21.32 18.67 4.90
C PRO A 103 -22.49 18.09 5.71
N ILE A 104 -23.12 17.00 5.25
CA ILE A 104 -24.19 16.32 6.01
C ILE A 104 -23.65 15.75 7.32
N VAL A 105 -22.56 14.97 7.28
CA VAL A 105 -21.96 14.43 8.51
C VAL A 105 -21.37 15.54 9.37
N ALA A 106 -20.72 16.55 8.80
CA ALA A 106 -20.22 17.68 9.58
C ALA A 106 -21.33 18.45 10.33
N ALA A 107 -22.54 18.52 9.78
CA ALA A 107 -23.68 19.13 10.45
C ALA A 107 -24.27 18.27 11.60
N CYS A 108 -23.91 16.99 11.66
CA CYS A 108 -24.31 16.08 12.74
C CYS A 108 -23.35 16.10 13.95
N GLY A 109 -22.27 16.89 13.88
CA GLY A 109 -21.16 16.85 14.85
C GLY A 109 -20.25 15.66 14.64
#